data_AF-A0A519Q829-F1
#
_entry.id   AF-A0A519Q829-F1
#
_cell.length_a   1.000
_cell.length_b   1.000
_cell.length_c   1.000
_cell.angle_alpha   90.00
_cell.angle_beta   90.00
_cell.angle_gamma   90.00
#
_symmetry.space_group_name_H-M   'P 1'
#
loop_
_entity.id
_entity.type
_entity.pdbx_description
1 polymer ?
#
loop_
_entity_poly.entity_id
_entity_poly.type
_entity_poly.pdbx_seq_one_letter_code
_entity_poly.pdbx_strand_id
1 'polypeptide(L)' 'MSGADFQIDTERGGAAVLRLSGDWTTTGLGRIPARLTRELDGRAVKSVELSEMGRFDTAGALA' A
#
# COMPACT_ATOMS: atom_id res chain seq x y z
N MET A 1 -14.24 -10.45 -1.71
CA MET A 1 -12.99 -9.70 -1.92
C MET A 1 -12.98 -8.57 -0.92
N SER A 2 -11.94 -8.49 -0.09
CA SER A 2 -11.66 -7.29 0.68
C SER A 2 -11.01 -6.28 -0.27
N GLY A 3 -11.47 -5.03 -0.27
CA GLY A 3 -10.86 -4.00 -1.11
C GLY A 3 -9.42 -3.74 -0.70
N ALA A 4 -8.54 -3.43 -1.66
CA ALA A 4 -7.18 -2.99 -1.36
C ALA A 4 -7.23 -1.71 -0.53
N ASP A 5 -6.42 -1.65 0.52
CA ASP A 5 -6.25 -0.45 1.34
C ASP A 5 -4.82 -0.35 1.88
N PHE A 6 -4.51 0.79 2.48
CA PHE A 6 -3.22 1.03 3.12
C PHE A 6 -3.34 1.99 4.32
N GLN A 7 -2.36 1.87 5.23
CA GLN A 7 -2.08 2.84 6.26
C GLN A 7 -0.62 3.31 6.16
N ILE A 8 -0.38 4.59 6.42
CA ILE A 8 0.96 5.18 6.48
C ILE A 8 1.22 5.67 7.90
N ASP A 9 2.13 5.01 8.60
CA ASP A 9 2.65 5.48 9.88
C ASP A 9 3.97 6.22 9.64
N THR A 10 4.29 7.20 10.48
CA THR A 10 5.54 7.96 10.39
C THR A 10 6.39 7.69 11.64
N GLU A 11 7.60 7.19 11.42
CA GLU A 11 8.56 6.99 12.52
C GLU A 11 9.31 8.28 12.86
N ARG A 12 10.03 8.25 14.00
CA ARG A 12 11.03 9.28 14.33
C ARG A 12 12.07 9.36 13.21
N GLY A 13 12.17 10.51 12.55
CA GLY A 13 13.05 10.73 11.40
C GLY A 13 12.32 10.90 10.06
N GLY A 14 10.99 10.82 10.04
CA GLY A 14 10.18 11.13 8.85
C GLY A 14 10.05 10.02 7.83
N ALA A 15 10.63 8.85 8.11
CA ALA A 15 10.46 7.66 7.28
C ALA A 15 9.06 7.04 7.47
N ALA A 16 8.48 6.56 6.38
CA ALA A 16 7.16 5.94 6.35
C ALA A 16 7.24 4.42 6.61
N VAL A 17 6.30 3.92 7.40
CA VAL A 17 5.99 2.50 7.55
C VAL A 17 4.65 2.27 6.89
N LEU A 18 4.62 1.45 5.84
CA LEU A 18 3.40 1.12 5.11
C LEU A 18 2.80 -0.16 5.68
N ARG A 19 1.51 -0.17 5.93
CA ARG A 19 0.73 -1.41 6.12
C ARG A 19 -0.24 -1.55 4.97
N LEU A 20 -0.13 -2.66 4.24
CA LEU A 20 -1.02 -2.97 3.12
C LEU A 20 -2.02 -4.02 3.56
N SER A 21 -3.29 -3.82 3.19
CA SER A 21 -4.36 -4.76 3.53
C SER A 21 -5.28 -5.01 2.34
N GLY A 22 -6.01 -6.13 2.41
CA GLY A 22 -6.99 -6.51 1.40
C GLY A 22 -6.38 -7.10 0.13
N ASP A 23 -7.21 -7.22 -0.92
CA ASP A 23 -6.85 -7.87 -2.18
C ASP A 23 -6.23 -6.86 -3.18
N TRP A 24 -4.91 -6.93 -3.36
CA TRP A 24 -4.12 -6.13 -4.31
C TRP A 24 -4.05 -6.84 -5.66
N THR A 25 -5.20 -6.91 -6.32
CA THR A 25 -5.35 -7.54 -7.64
C THR A 25 -5.88 -6.56 -8.67
N THR A 26 -5.80 -6.92 -9.95
CA THR A 26 -6.33 -6.16 -11.09
C THR A 26 -7.77 -5.64 -10.84
N THR A 27 -8.61 -6.45 -10.18
CA THR A 27 -10.01 -6.09 -9.89
C THR A 27 -10.20 -5.36 -8.54
N GLY A 28 -9.19 -5.35 -7.68
CA GLY A 28 -9.24 -4.79 -6.32
C GLY A 28 -8.56 -3.41 -6.17
N LEU A 29 -7.64 -3.03 -7.07
CA LEU A 29 -6.80 -1.84 -6.91
C LEU A 29 -7.52 -0.50 -7.13
N GLY A 30 -8.44 -0.41 -8.10
CA GLY A 30 -9.16 0.83 -8.40
C GLY A 30 -8.25 2.08 -8.49
N ARG A 31 -8.42 3.02 -7.56
CA ARG A 31 -7.61 4.27 -7.47
C ARG A 31 -6.61 4.28 -6.30
N ILE A 32 -6.47 3.16 -5.59
CA ILE A 32 -5.64 3.05 -4.39
C ILE A 32 -4.16 3.35 -4.66
N PRO A 33 -3.54 2.86 -5.75
CA PRO A 33 -2.12 3.15 -6.02
C PRO A 33 -1.84 4.65 -6.19
N ALA A 34 -2.67 5.34 -6.97
CA ALA A 34 -2.57 6.79 -7.14
C ALA A 34 -2.78 7.55 -5.81
N ARG A 35 -3.67 7.05 -4.93
CA ARG A 35 -3.88 7.61 -3.59
C ARG A 35 -2.63 7.40 -2.71
N LEU A 36 -2.06 6.20 -2.73
CA LEU A 36 -0.85 5.84 -1.99
C LEU A 36 0.34 6.71 -2.42
N THR A 37 0.59 6.86 -3.73
CA THR A 37 1.68 7.71 -4.24
C THR A 37 1.53 9.15 -3.77
N ARG A 38 0.32 9.71 -3.85
CA ARG A 38 0.04 11.08 -3.41
C ARG A 38 0.21 11.25 -1.91
N GLU A 39 -0.27 10.29 -1.12
CA GLU A 39 -0.18 10.38 0.35
C GLU A 39 1.25 10.13 0.83
N LEU A 40 2.02 9.24 0.20
CA LEU A 40 3.44 9.08 0.51
C LEU A 40 4.22 10.37 0.31
N ASP A 41 3.86 11.18 -0.69
CA ASP A 41 4.45 12.51 -0.95
C ASP A 41 5.99 12.47 -1.02
N GLY A 42 6.53 11.44 -1.67
CA GLY A 42 7.98 11.24 -1.80
C GLY A 42 8.73 10.85 -0.52
N ARG A 43 8.03 10.60 0.59
CA ARG A 43 8.65 10.11 1.83
C ARG A 43 9.33 8.75 1.59
N ALA A 44 10.52 8.59 2.16
CA ALA A 44 11.24 7.33 2.11
C ALA A 44 10.47 6.25 2.89
N VAL A 45 10.20 5.12 2.24
CA VAL A 45 9.56 3.96 2.87
C VAL A 45 10.64 3.10 3.51
N LYS A 46 10.53 2.90 4.83
CA LYS A 46 11.47 2.08 5.60
C LYS A 46 11.07 0.61 5.62
N SER A 47 9.77 0.34 5.72
CA SER A 47 9.22 -1.02 5.77
C SER A 47 7.80 -1.06 5.20
N VAL A 48 7.44 -2.26 4.75
CA VAL A 48 6.09 -2.59 4.27
C VAL A 48 5.62 -3.83 5.02
N GLU A 49 4.51 -3.70 5.75
CA GLU A 49 3.83 -4.77 6.45
C GLU A 49 2.73 -5.35 5.56
N LEU A 50 2.77 -6.67 5.37
CA LEU A 50 1.89 -7.43 4.48
C LEU A 50 1.04 -8.47 5.24
N SER A 51 1.07 -8.44 6.58
CA SER A 51 0.38 -9.41 7.44
C SER A 51 -1.14 -9.45 7.21
N GLU A 52 -1.72 -8.33 6.77
CA GLU A 52 -3.13 -8.17 6.44
C GLU A 52 -3.42 -8.19 4.93
N MET A 53 -2.40 -8.44 4.10
CA MET A 53 -2.57 -8.54 2.65
C MET A 53 -3.25 -9.87 2.29
N GLY A 54 -4.26 -9.77 1.43
CA GLY A 54 -4.97 -10.92 0.87
C GLY A 54 -4.31 -11.40 -0.42
N ARG A 55 -5.07 -11.44 -1.50
CA ARG A 55 -4.57 -11.85 -2.81
C ARG A 55 -3.70 -10.75 -3.43
N PHE A 56 -2.68 -11.17 -4.16
CA PHE A 56 -1.76 -10.31 -4.86
C PHE A 56 -1.51 -10.88 -6.26
N ASP A 57 -1.56 -10.04 -7.29
CA ASP A 57 -1.25 -10.42 -8.67
C ASP A 57 -0.22 -9.47 -9.30
N THR A 58 0.07 -9.66 -10.58
CA THR A 58 1.04 -8.84 -11.31
C THR A 58 0.61 -7.39 -11.47
N ALA A 59 -0.69 -7.09 -11.49
CA ALA A 59 -1.17 -5.71 -11.47
C ALA A 59 -0.95 -5.08 -10.10
N GLY A 60 -1.16 -5.85 -9.01
CA GLY A 60 -0.78 -5.49 -7.65
C GLY A 60 0.70 -5.14 -7.50
N ALA A 61 1.58 -5.81 -8.23
CA ALA A 61 3.02 -5.57 -8.21
C ALA A 61 3.47 -4.35 -9.04
N LEU A 62 2.73 -4.02 -10.11
CA LEU A 62 3.05 -2.92 -11.01
C LEU A 62 2.59 -1.55 -10.48
N ALA A 63 1.50 -1.58 -9.71
CA ALA A 63 0.75 -0.43 -9.22
C ALA A 63 1.57 0.64 -8.50
#